data_AF-A0AAV4Q3R4-F1
#
_entry.id   AF-A0AAV4Q3R4-F1
#
_cell.length_a   1.000
_cell.length_b   1.000
_cell.length_c   1.000
_cell.angle_alpha   90.00
_cell.angle_beta   90.00
_cell.angle_gamma   90.00
#
_symmetry.space_group_name_H-M   'P 1'
#
loop_
_entity.id
_entity.type
_entity.pdbx_description
1 polymer ?
#
loop_
_entity_poly.entity_id
_entity_poly.type
_entity_poly.pdbx_seq_one_letter_code
_entity_poly.pdbx_strand_id
1 'polypeptide(L)'
;TPDRKWLIFDGPVDAIWIENMNTVLDDNKKLCLMSGEIIQLAPTTNLIFEPMDLEAASPATVSRCGMIYMEPGALGWEPLFTSWLNELPESITEEHKELLTELFEYFCRPLLSFVSSNPTKELSPSTDTNRVKSLMNLLDCIFDDYSWIEGMPEGQILIYIKCCFLFAAIWSLCSTTNEEARSELDLIFHELLEGKLSPEIYEMCRLPEGKTHKTTLKFGDIFPTEGQIFDYQYLKEFCLVKFESAPFEIILIG
;
A
#
# COMPACT_ATOMS: atom_id res chain seq x y z
N THR A 1 -20.10 -11.32 -33.79
CA THR A 1 -18.84 -12.06 -33.52
C THR A 1 -19.17 -13.16 -32.53
N PRO A 2 -18.65 -14.39 -32.64
CA PRO A 2 -18.96 -15.43 -31.67
C PRO A 2 -18.45 -15.05 -30.28
N ASP A 3 -19.24 -15.34 -29.24
CA ASP A 3 -18.91 -15.03 -27.86
C ASP A 3 -17.66 -15.81 -27.42
N ARG A 4 -16.59 -15.09 -27.08
CA ARG A 4 -15.39 -15.70 -26.48
C ARG A 4 -15.63 -15.96 -25.00
N LYS A 5 -15.13 -17.09 -24.50
CA LYS A 5 -15.20 -17.48 -23.09
C LYS A 5 -13.80 -17.54 -22.51
N TRP A 6 -13.61 -16.95 -21.34
CA TRP A 6 -12.33 -16.92 -20.64
C TRP A 6 -12.48 -17.70 -19.34
N LEU A 7 -11.57 -18.64 -19.10
CA LEU A 7 -11.45 -19.36 -17.84
C LEU A 7 -10.16 -18.87 -17.18
N ILE A 8 -10.30 -18.25 -16.01
CA ILE A 8 -9.18 -17.66 -15.26
C ILE A 8 -8.94 -18.54 -14.05
N PHE A 9 -7.68 -18.97 -13.88
CA PHE A 9 -7.22 -19.75 -12.75
C PHE A 9 -6.21 -18.91 -11.96
N ASP A 10 -6.66 -18.35 -10.85
CA ASP A 10 -5.84 -17.59 -9.90
C ASP A 10 -5.36 -18.52 -8.77
N GLY A 11 -4.05 -18.55 -8.54
CA GLY A 11 -3.41 -19.38 -7.53
C GLY A 11 -2.11 -20.04 -7.97
N PRO A 12 -1.39 -20.67 -7.02
CA PRO A 12 -0.09 -21.29 -7.29
C PRO A 12 -0.22 -22.50 -8.22
N VAL A 13 0.75 -22.63 -9.13
CA VAL A 13 0.88 -23.80 -10.00
C VAL A 13 1.62 -24.92 -9.26
N ASP A 14 1.04 -26.12 -9.27
CA ASP A 14 1.64 -27.33 -8.72
C ASP A 14 1.87 -28.35 -9.84
N ALA A 15 2.99 -29.06 -9.75
CA ALA A 15 3.40 -30.07 -10.72
C ALA A 15 2.32 -31.16 -10.94
N ILE A 16 1.58 -31.53 -9.91
CA ILE A 16 0.60 -32.63 -9.95
C ILE A 16 -0.57 -32.30 -10.87
N TRP A 17 -1.13 -31.10 -10.78
CA TRP A 17 -2.32 -30.77 -11.57
C TRP A 17 -1.95 -30.19 -12.94
N ILE A 18 -0.86 -29.44 -13.05
CA ILE A 18 -0.48 -28.81 -14.33
C ILE A 18 -0.06 -29.85 -15.37
N GLU A 19 0.55 -30.97 -14.94
CA GLU A 19 0.91 -32.05 -15.84
C GLU A 19 -0.31 -32.72 -16.48
N ASN A 20 -1.37 -32.90 -15.70
CA ASN A 20 -2.64 -33.44 -16.19
C ASN A 20 -3.33 -32.49 -17.19
N MET A 21 -3.00 -31.19 -17.16
CA MET A 21 -3.52 -30.19 -18.10
C MET A 21 -2.71 -30.07 -19.40
N ASN A 22 -1.56 -30.74 -19.54
CA ASN A 22 -0.71 -30.63 -20.73
C ASN A 22 -1.45 -30.90 -22.05
N THR A 23 -2.42 -31.82 -22.06
CA THR A 23 -3.20 -32.19 -23.26
C THR A 23 -4.19 -31.12 -23.70
N VAL A 24 -4.69 -30.31 -22.76
CA VAL A 24 -5.61 -29.21 -23.04
C VAL A 24 -4.89 -27.90 -23.35
N LEU A 25 -3.66 -27.75 -22.85
CA LEU A 25 -2.78 -26.60 -23.11
C LEU A 25 -2.06 -26.70 -24.46
N ASP A 26 -1.96 -27.88 -25.04
CA ASP A 26 -1.39 -28.10 -26.38
C ASP A 26 -2.38 -27.73 -27.50
N ASP A 27 -1.92 -27.73 -28.76
CA ASP A 27 -2.73 -27.42 -29.95
C ASP A 27 -3.99 -28.29 -30.08
N ASN A 28 -3.98 -29.45 -29.43
CA ASN A 28 -5.09 -30.39 -29.39
C ASN A 28 -6.32 -29.85 -28.65
N LYS A 29 -6.15 -28.98 -27.64
CA LYS A 29 -7.25 -28.42 -26.81
C LYS A 29 -8.21 -29.48 -26.24
N LYS A 30 -7.69 -30.65 -25.85
CA LYS A 30 -8.45 -31.79 -25.30
C LYS A 30 -8.12 -31.99 -23.84
N LEU A 31 -9.13 -31.94 -22.98
CA LEU A 31 -9.00 -32.31 -21.57
C LEU A 31 -9.31 -33.80 -21.43
N CYS A 32 -8.31 -34.58 -21.02
CA CYS A 32 -8.45 -35.99 -20.70
C CYS A 32 -8.70 -36.15 -19.19
N LEU A 33 -9.88 -36.65 -18.82
CA LEU A 33 -10.21 -36.92 -17.43
C LEU A 33 -9.69 -38.30 -17.01
N MET A 34 -9.45 -38.49 -15.71
CA MET A 34 -9.07 -39.80 -15.14
C MET A 34 -10.14 -40.87 -15.34
N SER A 35 -11.39 -40.48 -15.62
CA SER A 35 -12.49 -41.37 -16.03
C SER A 35 -12.31 -41.96 -17.43
N GLY A 36 -11.37 -41.43 -18.22
CA GLY A 36 -11.19 -41.75 -19.64
C GLY A 36 -12.04 -40.92 -20.60
N GLU A 37 -12.86 -40.00 -20.07
CA GLU A 37 -13.62 -39.06 -20.89
C GLU A 37 -12.70 -37.98 -21.49
N ILE A 38 -13.00 -37.59 -22.72
CA ILE A 38 -12.25 -36.57 -23.46
C ILE A 38 -13.18 -35.41 -23.78
N ILE A 39 -12.89 -34.25 -23.21
CA ILE A 39 -13.64 -33.02 -23.44
C ILE A 39 -12.82 -32.11 -24.36
N GLN A 40 -13.36 -31.81 -25.53
CA GLN A 40 -12.75 -30.86 -26.47
C GLN A 40 -13.17 -29.44 -26.13
N LEU A 41 -12.21 -28.54 -25.88
CA LEU A 41 -12.51 -27.11 -25.72
C LEU A 41 -12.88 -26.50 -27.07
N ALA A 42 -13.90 -25.63 -27.04
CA ALA A 42 -14.28 -24.85 -28.21
C ALA A 42 -13.17 -23.86 -28.60
N PRO A 43 -12.96 -23.58 -29.91
CA PRO A 43 -11.93 -22.61 -30.36
C PRO A 43 -12.11 -21.19 -29.80
N THR A 44 -13.31 -20.86 -29.31
CA THR A 44 -13.65 -19.58 -28.68
C THR A 44 -13.30 -19.51 -27.19
N THR A 45 -12.77 -20.59 -26.61
CA THR A 45 -12.38 -20.66 -25.19
C THR A 45 -10.90 -20.38 -25.02
N ASN A 46 -10.57 -19.48 -24.09
CA ASN A 46 -9.21 -19.15 -23.67
C ASN A 46 -9.03 -19.52 -22.21
N LEU A 47 -7.83 -20.01 -21.87
CA LEU A 47 -7.41 -20.30 -20.51
C LEU A 47 -6.35 -19.27 -20.11
N ILE A 48 -6.49 -18.67 -18.93
CA ILE A 48 -5.52 -17.76 -18.33
C ILE A 48 -5.17 -18.33 -16.96
N PHE A 49 -3.88 -18.31 -16.63
CA PHE A 49 -3.37 -18.67 -15.33
C PHE A 49 -2.67 -17.43 -14.74
N GLU A 50 -2.94 -17.14 -13.47
CA GLU A 50 -2.35 -16.03 -12.71
C GLU A 50 -1.52 -16.56 -11.52
N PRO A 51 -0.45 -17.34 -11.76
CA PRO A 51 0.42 -17.80 -10.67
C PRO A 51 1.45 -16.74 -10.30
N MET A 52 1.90 -16.78 -9.03
CA MET A 52 2.99 -15.94 -8.54
C MET A 52 4.35 -16.35 -9.14
N ASP A 53 4.60 -17.65 -9.24
CA ASP A 53 5.80 -18.22 -9.83
C ASP A 53 5.47 -19.52 -10.58
N LEU A 54 6.45 -20.02 -11.34
CA LEU A 54 6.34 -21.24 -12.14
C LEU A 54 7.43 -22.24 -11.77
N GLU A 55 7.93 -22.21 -10.54
CA GLU A 55 9.04 -23.08 -10.12
C GLU A 55 8.68 -24.58 -10.23
N ALA A 56 7.39 -24.90 -10.01
CA ALA A 56 6.88 -26.27 -10.11
C ALA A 56 6.48 -26.68 -11.54
N ALA A 57 6.56 -25.79 -12.53
CA ALA A 57 6.16 -26.09 -13.90
C ALA A 57 7.36 -26.56 -14.74
N SER A 58 7.18 -27.67 -15.47
CA SER A 58 8.22 -28.16 -16.38
C SER A 58 8.41 -27.21 -17.58
N PRO A 59 9.64 -27.05 -18.12
CA PRO A 59 9.86 -26.24 -19.33
C PRO A 59 9.01 -26.67 -20.54
N ALA A 60 8.64 -27.96 -20.61
CA ALA A 60 7.76 -28.50 -21.65
C ALA A 60 6.29 -28.08 -21.50
N THR A 61 5.86 -27.75 -20.27
CA THR A 61 4.53 -27.20 -19.99
C THR A 61 4.50 -25.72 -20.32
N VAL A 62 5.51 -24.97 -19.89
CA VAL A 62 5.63 -23.52 -20.13
C VAL A 62 5.77 -23.21 -21.62
N SER A 63 6.43 -24.08 -22.40
CA SER A 63 6.61 -23.88 -23.85
C SER A 63 5.31 -23.92 -24.68
N ARG A 64 4.24 -24.50 -24.12
CA ARG A 64 2.91 -24.55 -24.76
C ARG A 64 2.05 -23.34 -24.46
N CYS A 65 2.46 -22.51 -23.49
CA CYS A 65 1.71 -21.35 -23.03
C CYS A 65 2.32 -20.04 -23.55
N GLY A 66 1.46 -19.05 -23.77
CA GLY A 66 1.91 -17.67 -23.95
C GLY A 66 2.29 -17.07 -22.61
N MET A 67 3.57 -16.71 -22.45
CA MET A 67 4.07 -16.15 -21.18
C MET A 67 4.01 -14.62 -21.20
N ILE A 68 3.27 -14.05 -20.25
CA ILE A 68 3.23 -12.61 -19.99
C ILE A 68 3.86 -12.38 -18.62
N TYR A 69 5.03 -11.76 -18.60
CA TYR A 69 5.70 -11.40 -17.34
C TYR A 69 5.26 -10.01 -16.92
N MET A 70 4.71 -9.91 -15.71
CA MET A 70 4.44 -8.63 -15.07
C MET A 70 5.60 -8.31 -14.12
N GLU A 71 6.29 -7.21 -14.40
CA GLU A 71 7.34 -6.74 -13.49
C GLU A 71 6.70 -6.16 -12.23
N PRO A 72 7.04 -6.64 -11.02
CA PRO A 72 6.44 -6.13 -9.78
C PRO A 72 6.67 -4.63 -9.55
N GLY A 73 7.78 -4.09 -10.07
CA GLY A 73 8.08 -2.65 -10.02
C GLY A 73 7.40 -1.82 -11.10
N ALA A 74 6.79 -2.43 -12.12
CA ALA A 74 6.10 -1.69 -13.18
C ALA A 74 4.73 -1.16 -12.72
N LEU A 75 4.12 -1.79 -11.71
CA LEU A 75 2.88 -1.33 -11.11
C LEU A 75 3.16 -0.85 -9.67
N GLY A 76 3.45 0.45 -9.55
CA GLY A 76 3.63 1.11 -8.25
C GLY A 76 2.32 1.22 -7.45
N TRP A 77 2.38 1.96 -6.35
CA TRP A 77 1.20 2.23 -5.51
C TRP A 77 0.32 3.36 -6.06
N GLU A 78 0.85 4.18 -6.97
CA GLU A 78 0.22 5.37 -7.51
C GLU A 78 -1.12 5.08 -8.23
N PRO A 79 -1.27 4.01 -9.04
CA PRO A 79 -2.55 3.66 -9.65
C PRO A 79 -3.62 3.29 -8.61
N LEU A 80 -3.23 2.58 -7.54
CA LEU A 80 -4.15 2.23 -6.46
C LEU A 80 -4.60 3.48 -5.70
N PHE A 81 -3.66 4.39 -5.41
CA PHE A 81 -3.97 5.67 -4.78
C PHE A 81 -4.90 6.52 -5.65
N THR A 82 -4.65 6.56 -6.97
CA THR A 82 -5.53 7.27 -7.92
C THR A 82 -6.94 6.67 -7.93
N SER A 83 -7.06 5.34 -7.90
CA SER A 83 -8.36 4.67 -7.81
C SER A 83 -9.08 5.02 -6.51
N TRP A 84 -8.37 4.97 -5.38
CA TRP A 84 -8.92 5.29 -4.07
C TRP A 84 -9.41 6.74 -3.99
N LEU A 85 -8.66 7.71 -4.53
CA LEU A 85 -9.10 9.11 -4.60
C LEU A 85 -10.41 9.30 -5.40
N ASN A 86 -10.65 8.46 -6.41
CA ASN A 86 -11.87 8.50 -7.22
C ASN A 86 -13.08 7.83 -6.53
N GLU A 87 -12.83 6.99 -5.53
CA GLU A 87 -13.86 6.31 -4.73
C GLU A 87 -14.31 7.15 -3.53
N LEU A 88 -13.55 8.20 -3.16
CA LEU A 88 -13.92 9.11 -2.08
C LEU A 88 -15.25 9.85 -2.36
N PRO A 89 -16.07 10.10 -1.33
CA PRO A 89 -17.36 10.76 -1.49
C PRO A 89 -17.23 12.22 -1.94
N GLU A 90 -18.30 12.77 -2.52
CA GLU A 90 -18.36 14.17 -2.99
C GLU A 90 -18.15 15.21 -1.87
N SER A 91 -18.30 14.83 -0.61
CA SER A 91 -17.99 15.68 0.55
C SER A 91 -16.49 15.99 0.67
N ILE A 92 -15.63 15.15 0.10
CA ILE A 92 -14.20 15.42 -0.03
C ILE A 92 -13.98 16.29 -1.28
N THR A 93 -13.76 17.58 -1.05
CA THR A 93 -13.47 18.56 -2.09
C THR A 93 -12.16 18.27 -2.83
N GLU A 94 -11.99 18.89 -3.99
CA GLU A 94 -10.73 18.78 -4.74
C GLU A 94 -9.52 19.33 -3.95
N GLU A 95 -9.72 20.35 -3.11
CA GLU A 95 -8.67 20.87 -2.21
C GLU A 95 -8.21 19.80 -1.19
N HIS A 96 -9.15 19.00 -0.66
CA HIS A 96 -8.81 17.88 0.21
C HIS A 96 -8.03 16.78 -0.52
N LYS A 97 -8.38 16.49 -1.79
CA LYS A 97 -7.68 15.50 -2.61
C LYS A 97 -6.27 15.95 -2.99
N GLU A 98 -6.10 17.23 -3.29
CA GLU A 98 -4.77 17.83 -3.52
C GLU A 98 -3.89 17.72 -2.27
N LEU A 99 -4.44 18.02 -1.08
CA LEU A 99 -3.76 17.84 0.19
C LEU A 99 -3.35 16.38 0.43
N LEU A 100 -4.26 15.42 0.21
CA LEU A 100 -3.96 13.99 0.33
C LEU A 100 -2.87 13.58 -0.64
N THR A 101 -2.91 14.06 -1.89
CA THR A 101 -1.89 13.77 -2.90
C THR A 101 -0.51 14.26 -2.46
N GLU A 102 -0.41 15.51 -1.98
CA GLU A 102 0.86 16.05 -1.47
C GLU A 102 1.38 15.24 -0.27
N LEU A 103 0.49 14.84 0.66
CA LEU A 103 0.85 14.02 1.82
C LEU A 103 1.38 12.64 1.41
N PHE A 104 0.67 11.93 0.53
CA PHE A 104 1.09 10.61 0.07
C PHE A 104 2.43 10.67 -0.69
N GLU A 105 2.59 11.61 -1.63
CA GLU A 105 3.85 11.75 -2.38
C GLU A 105 5.03 12.13 -1.48
N TYR A 106 4.78 12.98 -0.48
CA TYR A 106 5.80 13.47 0.43
C TYR A 106 6.26 12.40 1.44
N PHE A 107 5.34 11.65 2.06
CA PHE A 107 5.70 10.66 3.07
C PHE A 107 6.01 9.28 2.50
N CYS A 108 5.26 8.81 1.50
CA CYS A 108 5.40 7.43 1.04
C CYS A 108 6.77 7.18 0.41
N ARG A 109 7.32 8.11 -0.37
CA ARG A 109 8.60 7.89 -1.06
C ARG A 109 9.79 7.66 -0.12
N PRO A 110 10.08 8.55 0.86
CA PRO A 110 11.18 8.32 1.81
C PRO A 110 10.95 7.08 2.67
N LEU A 111 9.74 6.90 3.21
CA LEU A 111 9.46 5.82 4.15
C LEU A 111 9.50 4.44 3.48
N LEU A 112 8.89 4.30 2.29
CA LEU A 112 8.95 3.05 1.53
C LEU A 112 10.39 2.74 1.09
N SER A 113 11.12 3.75 0.60
CA SER A 113 12.50 3.57 0.15
C SER A 113 13.42 3.13 1.29
N PHE A 114 13.23 3.67 2.49
CA PHE A 114 13.95 3.23 3.69
C PHE A 114 13.69 1.77 4.02
N VAL A 115 12.41 1.36 4.10
CA VAL A 115 12.04 -0.01 4.46
C VAL A 115 12.51 -1.01 3.40
N SER A 116 12.28 -0.70 2.12
CA SER A 116 12.69 -1.56 0.99
C SER A 116 14.21 -1.64 0.84
N SER A 117 14.97 -0.62 1.25
CA SER A 117 16.44 -0.64 1.24
C SER A 117 17.05 -1.42 2.40
N ASN A 118 16.27 -1.65 3.47
CA ASN A 118 16.73 -2.28 4.72
C ASN A 118 15.86 -3.51 5.10
N PRO A 119 15.79 -4.55 4.24
CA PRO A 119 14.91 -5.70 4.46
C PRO A 119 15.24 -6.51 5.73
N THR A 120 16.48 -6.41 6.25
CA THR A 120 16.88 -7.06 7.50
C THR A 120 16.24 -6.45 8.74
N LYS A 121 15.67 -5.25 8.62
CA LYS A 121 14.97 -4.56 9.70
C LYS A 121 13.46 -4.77 9.66
N GLU A 122 12.98 -5.59 8.72
CA GLU A 122 11.58 -5.97 8.59
C GLU A 122 11.31 -7.33 9.25
N LEU A 123 10.30 -7.40 10.12
CA LEU A 123 9.89 -8.63 10.81
C LEU A 123 9.07 -9.55 9.90
N SER A 124 8.31 -8.99 8.97
CA SER A 124 7.45 -9.72 8.04
C SER A 124 7.55 -9.10 6.64
N PRO A 125 8.02 -9.84 5.62
CA PRO A 125 8.18 -9.31 4.27
C PRO A 125 6.87 -8.76 3.73
N SER A 126 6.87 -7.50 3.31
CA SER A 126 5.72 -6.87 2.69
C SER A 126 6.11 -6.06 1.45
N THR A 127 5.16 -5.89 0.53
CA THR A 127 5.35 -5.07 -0.68
C THR A 127 4.96 -3.62 -0.40
N ASP A 128 5.61 -2.67 -1.09
CA ASP A 128 5.29 -1.25 -0.97
C ASP A 128 3.80 -0.97 -1.25
N THR A 129 3.26 -1.63 -2.27
CA THR A 129 1.85 -1.58 -2.65
C THR A 129 0.92 -1.98 -1.49
N ASN A 130 1.25 -3.05 -0.77
CA ASN A 130 0.45 -3.49 0.37
C ASN A 130 0.57 -2.54 1.57
N ARG A 131 1.74 -1.94 1.80
CA ARG A 131 1.92 -0.93 2.86
C ARG A 131 1.06 0.31 2.61
N VAL A 132 1.06 0.82 1.38
CA VAL A 132 0.20 1.96 0.98
C VAL A 132 -1.27 1.56 0.97
N LYS A 133 -1.62 0.33 0.62
CA LYS A 133 -3.01 -0.16 0.74
C LYS A 133 -3.47 -0.19 2.21
N SER A 134 -2.61 -0.62 3.13
CA SER A 134 -2.89 -0.56 4.57
C SER A 134 -3.06 0.88 5.06
N LEU A 135 -2.29 1.84 4.55
CA LEU A 135 -2.46 3.26 4.84
C LEU A 135 -3.86 3.75 4.44
N MET A 136 -4.28 3.46 3.20
CA MET A 136 -5.61 3.84 2.69
C MET A 136 -6.73 3.19 3.51
N ASN A 137 -6.61 1.90 3.81
CA ASN A 137 -7.62 1.21 4.61
C ASN A 137 -7.74 1.79 6.03
N LEU A 138 -6.62 2.22 6.64
CA LEU A 138 -6.64 2.83 7.97
C LEU A 138 -7.29 4.23 7.92
N LEU A 139 -7.00 5.01 6.87
CA LEU A 139 -7.67 6.29 6.63
C LEU A 139 -9.18 6.12 6.44
N ASP A 140 -9.62 5.14 5.65
CA ASP A 140 -11.04 4.84 5.46
C ASP A 140 -11.72 4.53 6.81
N CYS A 141 -11.07 3.73 7.66
CA CYS A 141 -11.55 3.45 9.01
C CYS A 141 -11.63 4.69 9.92
N ILE A 142 -10.73 5.66 9.78
CA ILE A 142 -10.75 6.89 10.59
C ILE A 142 -11.80 7.88 10.06
N PHE A 143 -11.91 8.00 8.74
CA PHE A 143 -12.83 8.93 8.08
C PHE A 143 -14.30 8.52 8.15
N ASP A 144 -14.57 7.29 8.60
CA ASP A 144 -15.87 6.64 8.76
C ASP A 144 -17.07 7.61 8.83
N ASP A 145 -18.05 7.36 7.96
CA ASP A 145 -19.26 8.14 7.71
C ASP A 145 -19.08 9.61 7.27
N TYR A 146 -17.87 10.17 7.21
CA TYR A 146 -17.54 11.54 6.73
C TYR A 146 -18.33 12.69 7.39
N SER A 147 -19.08 12.40 8.45
CA SER A 147 -19.97 13.34 9.15
C SER A 147 -19.24 14.53 9.77
N TRP A 148 -17.94 14.38 10.03
CA TRP A 148 -17.06 15.42 10.56
C TRP A 148 -16.89 16.61 9.59
N ILE A 149 -17.11 16.42 8.30
CA ILE A 149 -16.98 17.48 7.28
C ILE A 149 -18.08 18.54 7.45
N GLU A 150 -19.33 18.13 7.71
CA GLU A 150 -20.45 19.07 7.83
C GLU A 150 -20.39 19.90 9.12
N GLY A 151 -19.67 19.43 10.13
CA GLY A 151 -19.59 20.04 11.46
C GLY A 151 -18.39 20.97 11.69
N MET A 152 -17.44 21.05 10.76
CA MET A 152 -16.15 21.73 10.97
C MET A 152 -15.88 22.83 9.95
N PRO A 153 -15.21 23.94 10.34
CA PRO A 153 -14.65 24.90 9.40
C PRO A 153 -13.53 24.26 8.54
N GLU A 154 -13.38 24.74 7.30
CA GLU A 154 -12.38 24.25 6.33
C GLU A 154 -10.96 24.12 6.93
N GLY A 155 -10.50 25.13 7.66
CA GLY A 155 -9.16 25.10 8.27
C GLY A 155 -8.98 23.97 9.31
N GLN A 156 -10.05 23.58 10.01
CA GLN A 156 -10.01 22.44 10.95
C GLN A 156 -10.05 21.11 10.22
N ILE A 157 -10.78 21.03 9.11
CA ILE A 157 -10.80 19.84 8.24
C ILE A 157 -9.40 19.54 7.70
N LEU A 158 -8.69 20.55 7.19
CA LEU A 158 -7.32 20.36 6.67
C LEU A 158 -6.35 19.87 7.76
N ILE A 159 -6.48 20.37 8.99
CA ILE A 159 -5.69 19.90 10.13
C ILE A 159 -6.08 18.47 10.49
N TYR A 160 -7.38 18.16 10.52
CA TYR A 160 -7.89 16.84 10.81
C TYR A 160 -7.37 15.79 9.81
N ILE A 161 -7.42 16.08 8.50
CA ILE A 161 -6.87 15.21 7.45
C ILE A 161 -5.39 14.95 7.67
N LYS A 162 -4.59 15.99 7.96
CA LYS A 162 -3.15 15.84 8.27
C LYS A 162 -2.92 14.93 9.47
N CYS A 163 -3.64 15.15 10.57
CA CYS A 163 -3.53 14.34 11.79
C CYS A 163 -3.87 12.87 11.53
N CYS A 164 -4.98 12.61 10.83
CA CYS A 164 -5.40 11.25 10.49
C CYS A 164 -4.37 10.56 9.59
N PHE A 165 -3.84 11.29 8.60
CA PHE A 165 -2.78 10.79 7.72
C PHE A 165 -1.51 10.43 8.48
N LEU A 166 -1.02 11.31 9.35
CA LEU A 166 0.21 11.05 10.11
C LEU A 166 0.08 9.79 10.98
N PHE A 167 -1.03 9.66 11.70
CA PHE A 167 -1.31 8.47 12.49
C PHE A 167 -1.38 7.21 11.61
N ALA A 168 -2.11 7.29 10.49
CA ALA A 168 -2.25 6.17 9.59
C ALA A 168 -0.90 5.79 8.96
N ALA A 169 -0.05 6.75 8.61
CA ALA A 169 1.28 6.52 8.03
C ALA A 169 2.19 5.76 9.00
N ILE A 170 2.21 6.13 10.27
CA ILE A 170 3.00 5.43 11.30
C ILE A 170 2.54 3.99 11.45
N TRP A 171 1.23 3.76 11.59
CA TRP A 171 0.65 2.43 11.84
C TRP A 171 0.49 1.54 10.60
N SER A 172 0.85 2.04 9.41
CA SER A 172 0.85 1.26 8.18
C SER A 172 2.25 1.12 7.60
N LEU A 173 2.89 2.21 7.19
CA LEU A 173 4.18 2.21 6.51
C LEU A 173 5.33 1.73 7.40
N CYS A 174 5.28 2.07 8.69
CA CYS A 174 6.33 1.75 9.65
C CYS A 174 6.04 0.47 10.46
N SER A 175 4.86 -0.14 10.26
CA SER A 175 4.33 -1.20 11.13
C SER A 175 5.14 -2.50 11.14
N THR A 176 5.78 -2.84 10.01
CA THR A 176 6.48 -4.12 9.83
C THR A 176 7.91 -4.11 10.35
N THR A 177 8.38 -2.99 10.90
CA THR A 177 9.79 -2.79 11.29
C THR A 177 10.11 -3.20 12.72
N ASN A 178 11.38 -3.58 12.96
CA ASN A 178 11.93 -3.91 14.27
C ASN A 178 12.24 -2.66 15.11
N GLU A 179 12.61 -2.84 16.39
CA GLU A 179 12.87 -1.74 17.33
C GLU A 179 14.01 -0.80 16.89
N GLU A 180 15.05 -1.35 16.26
CA GLU A 180 16.16 -0.55 15.71
C GLU A 180 15.70 0.35 14.56
N ALA A 181 14.96 -0.19 13.58
CA ALA A 181 14.40 0.60 12.50
C ALA A 181 13.35 1.60 12.97
N ARG A 182 12.59 1.30 14.03
CA ARG A 182 11.65 2.26 14.62
C ARG A 182 12.35 3.53 15.11
N SER A 183 13.52 3.38 15.74
CA SER A 183 14.31 4.54 16.19
C SER A 183 14.83 5.39 15.02
N GLU A 184 15.19 4.76 13.90
CA GLU A 184 15.61 5.49 12.69
C GLU A 184 14.42 6.11 11.95
N LEU A 185 13.28 5.43 11.89
CA LEU A 185 12.05 5.93 11.31
C LEU A 185 11.47 7.10 12.09
N ASP A 186 11.62 7.10 13.42
CA ASP A 186 11.29 8.22 14.29
C ASP A 186 12.04 9.49 13.87
N LEU A 187 13.35 9.39 13.67
CA LEU A 187 14.19 10.50 13.18
C LEU A 187 13.76 10.95 11.79
N ILE A 188 13.53 10.02 10.85
CA ILE A 188 13.04 10.34 9.49
C ILE A 188 11.71 11.09 9.57
N PHE A 189 10.78 10.60 10.39
CA PHE A 189 9.44 11.16 10.49
C PHE A 189 9.47 12.57 11.08
N HIS A 190 10.28 12.81 12.11
CA HIS A 190 10.48 14.15 12.68
C HIS A 190 11.10 15.13 11.66
N GLU A 191 12.13 14.73 10.90
CA GLU A 191 12.70 15.59 9.85
C GLU A 191 11.71 15.89 8.70
N LEU A 192 10.84 14.92 8.37
CA LEU A 192 9.75 15.13 7.42
C LEU A 192 8.73 16.16 7.95
N LEU A 193 8.39 16.12 9.23
CA LEU A 193 7.50 17.10 9.86
C LEU A 193 8.10 18.52 9.87
N GLU A 194 9.43 18.63 10.05
CA GLU A 194 10.15 19.91 9.97
C GLU A 194 10.28 20.45 8.54
N GLY A 195 9.98 19.63 7.53
CA GLY A 195 10.06 19.99 6.12
C GLY A 195 11.49 20.04 5.59
N LYS A 196 12.46 19.43 6.29
CA LYS A 196 13.88 19.42 5.92
C LYS A 196 14.47 18.04 6.17
N LEU A 197 14.73 17.32 5.09
CA LEU A 197 15.53 16.10 5.14
C LEU A 197 17.03 16.45 5.14
N SER A 198 17.75 15.96 6.14
CA SER A 198 19.20 16.06 6.26
C SER A 198 19.89 15.16 5.22
N PRO A 199 21.13 15.49 4.80
CA PRO A 199 21.88 14.68 3.83
C PRO A 199 22.05 13.22 4.30
N GLU A 200 22.15 13.01 5.62
CA GLU A 200 22.29 11.70 6.25
C GLU A 200 21.03 10.85 6.00
N ILE A 201 19.85 11.44 6.14
CA ILE A 201 18.59 10.73 5.86
C ILE A 201 18.39 10.48 4.36
N TYR A 202 18.83 11.39 3.48
CA TYR A 202 18.82 11.13 2.03
C TYR A 202 19.63 9.88 1.67
N GLU A 203 20.81 9.72 2.27
CA GLU A 203 21.67 8.56 2.06
C GLU A 203 21.04 7.29 2.67
N MET A 204 20.51 7.40 3.89
CA MET A 204 19.87 6.28 4.60
C MET A 204 18.64 5.73 3.87
N CYS A 205 17.82 6.62 3.30
CA CYS A 205 16.65 6.27 2.51
C CYS A 205 16.99 5.95 1.03
N ARG A 206 18.26 6.07 0.62
CA ARG A 206 18.73 5.91 -0.78
C ARG A 206 17.91 6.72 -1.80
N LEU A 207 17.51 7.93 -1.40
CA LEU A 207 16.73 8.80 -2.27
C LEU A 207 17.62 9.36 -3.40
N PRO A 208 17.10 9.52 -4.64
CA PRO A 208 17.89 10.05 -5.73
C PRO A 208 18.35 11.49 -5.45
N GLU A 209 19.68 11.68 -5.41
CA GLU A 209 20.31 12.98 -5.17
C GLU A 209 19.85 14.02 -6.21
N GLY A 210 19.41 15.20 -5.75
CA GLY A 210 19.09 16.34 -6.61
C GLY A 210 17.61 16.68 -6.80
N LYS A 211 16.67 15.85 -6.32
CA LYS A 211 15.27 16.28 -6.13
C LYS A 211 15.13 16.83 -4.72
N THR A 212 15.04 18.15 -4.58
CA THR A 212 14.71 18.73 -3.28
C THR A 212 13.34 18.22 -2.87
N HIS A 213 13.28 17.38 -1.85
CA HIS A 213 12.06 16.92 -1.19
C HIS A 213 11.49 18.08 -0.36
N LYS A 214 11.03 19.11 -1.08
CA LYS A 214 10.41 20.31 -0.52
C LYS A 214 8.90 20.11 -0.56
N THR A 215 8.27 20.39 0.56
CA THR A 215 6.82 20.44 0.68
C THR A 215 6.38 21.87 0.95
N THR A 216 5.17 22.21 0.50
CA THR A 216 4.48 23.44 0.93
C THR A 216 3.69 23.23 2.22
N LEU A 217 3.58 21.97 2.66
CA LEU A 217 2.88 21.58 3.87
C LEU A 217 3.57 22.16 5.09
N LYS A 218 2.75 22.84 5.90
CA LYS A 218 3.12 23.24 7.26
C LYS A 218 2.42 22.29 8.21
N PHE A 219 3.22 21.58 9.01
CA PHE A 219 2.75 20.65 10.03
C PHE A 219 2.67 21.30 11.42
N GLY A 220 3.23 22.50 11.63
CA GLY A 220 3.11 23.22 12.92
C GLY A 220 3.45 22.35 14.14
N ASP A 221 2.80 22.61 15.27
CA ASP A 221 2.92 21.82 16.51
C ASP A 221 1.88 20.68 16.55
N ILE A 222 1.64 20.01 15.43
CA ILE A 222 0.69 18.87 15.38
C ILE A 222 1.22 17.67 16.18
N PHE A 223 2.54 17.56 16.36
CA PHE A 223 3.20 16.42 16.99
C PHE A 223 4.02 16.86 18.21
N PRO A 224 3.91 16.19 19.37
CA PRO A 224 4.72 16.52 20.53
C PRO A 224 6.14 16.01 20.35
N THR A 225 7.09 16.76 20.92
CA THR A 225 8.52 16.49 20.82
C THR A 225 9.03 15.46 21.85
N GLU A 226 8.17 14.90 22.70
CA GLU A 226 8.56 14.07 23.85
C GLU A 226 8.12 12.60 23.72
N GLY A 227 9.03 11.69 23.41
CA GLY A 227 8.73 10.26 23.25
C GLY A 227 8.89 9.81 21.80
N GLN A 228 8.67 8.53 21.51
CA GLN A 228 8.74 8.02 20.14
C GLN A 228 7.41 8.23 19.41
N ILE A 229 7.44 8.34 18.09
CA ILE A 229 6.25 8.44 17.23
C ILE A 229 5.24 7.29 17.47
N PHE A 230 5.70 6.17 18.03
CA PHE A 230 4.92 4.95 18.29
C PHE A 230 4.18 4.96 19.63
N ASP A 231 4.54 5.85 20.57
CA ASP A 231 3.99 5.88 21.94
C ASP A 231 2.62 6.54 22.03
N TYR A 232 2.01 6.79 20.88
CA TYR A 232 1.23 7.97 20.63
C TYR A 232 -0.08 7.55 19.95
N GLN A 233 -1.21 7.88 20.59
CA GLN A 233 -2.53 7.36 20.23
C GLN A 233 -3.45 8.43 19.62
N TYR A 234 -4.29 7.98 18.70
CA TYR A 234 -5.34 8.80 18.10
C TYR A 234 -6.56 8.90 19.02
N LEU A 235 -6.91 10.12 19.44
CA LEU A 235 -8.13 10.40 20.20
C LEU A 235 -9.15 11.15 19.33
N LYS A 236 -10.23 10.47 18.96
CA LYS A 236 -11.32 11.00 18.12
C LYS A 236 -12.06 12.18 18.75
N GLU A 237 -12.10 12.27 20.08
CA GLU A 237 -12.94 13.23 20.81
C GLU A 237 -12.46 14.68 20.75
N PHE A 238 -11.18 14.93 20.48
CA PHE A 238 -10.61 16.27 20.57
C PHE A 238 -10.27 16.92 19.23
N CYS A 239 -10.41 16.22 18.10
CA CYS A 239 -9.88 16.65 16.78
C CYS A 239 -8.39 17.05 16.81
N LEU A 240 -7.74 16.77 17.94
CA LEU A 240 -6.37 17.02 18.32
C LEU A 240 -5.92 15.65 18.78
N VAL A 241 -4.90 15.14 18.10
CA VAL A 241 -4.25 13.93 18.56
C VAL A 241 -3.59 14.29 19.88
N LYS A 242 -4.27 14.02 21.01
CA LYS A 242 -3.62 14.10 22.30
C LYS A 242 -2.80 12.83 22.42
N PHE A 243 -1.58 12.99 21.96
CA PHE A 243 -0.47 12.11 22.11
C PHE A 243 -0.09 12.04 23.61
N GLU A 244 -0.92 11.37 24.41
CA GLU A 244 -0.62 11.12 25.83
C GLU A 244 0.35 9.94 25.93
N SER A 245 1.53 10.17 26.51
CA SER A 245 2.34 9.07 27.03
C SER A 245 1.54 8.40 28.15
N ALA A 246 1.30 7.10 28.03
CA ALA A 246 0.62 6.37 29.10
C ALA A 246 1.45 6.41 30.40
N PRO A 247 0.84 6.50 31.60
CA PRO A 247 -0.57 6.23 31.89
C PRO A 247 -1.34 7.42 32.49
N PHE A 248 -2.56 7.64 31.98
CA PHE A 248 -3.68 8.34 32.64
C PHE A 248 -3.36 9.69 33.33
N GLU A 249 -3.46 10.80 32.60
CA GLU A 249 -3.90 12.06 33.20
C GLU A 249 -4.62 12.94 32.16
N ILE A 250 -5.96 12.82 32.16
CA ILE A 250 -6.87 13.69 31.41
C ILE A 250 -6.73 15.11 31.96
N ILE A 251 -5.82 15.89 31.36
CA ILE A 251 -5.81 17.34 31.51
C ILE A 251 -6.86 17.90 30.53
N LEU A 252 -8.02 18.25 31.10
CA LEU A 252 -9.02 19.12 30.49
C LEU A 252 -8.43 20.53 30.38
N ILE A 253 -8.23 21.02 29.16
CA ILE A 253 -7.97 22.45 28.92
C ILE A 253 -9.33 23.10 28.71
N GLY A 254 -9.77 23.86 29.73
CA GLY A 254 -10.87 24.81 29.63
C GLY A 254 -10.43 26.17 29.12
#